data_AF-A0A7J2V2C2-F1
#
_entry.id   AF-A0A7J2V2C2-F1
#
_cell.length_a   1.000
_cell.length_b   1.000
_cell.length_c   1.000
_cell.angle_alpha   90.00
_cell.angle_beta   90.00
_cell.angle_gamma   90.00
#
_symmetry.space_group_name_H-M   'P 1'
#
loop_
_entity.id
_entity.type
_entity.pdbx_description
1 polymer ?
#
loop_
_entity_poly.entity_id
_entity_poly.type
_entity_poly.pdbx_seq_one_letter_code
_entity_poly.pdbx_strand_id
1 'polypeptide(L)'
;VIYYLGVSLVHLALWGGNSGRRNGSGNAIIAAVGIAAVIVSFVLQILILTFSRLREYYADLEGARAAGRSAMQAALAKIHIFYRRNEDIHQSVKDSKMRALFIYALTDAVAEPFYRVSRADIERIMRSEYSPIEEILATHPPIPKRLRFLENLTWI
;
A
#
# COMPACT_ATOMS: atom_id res chain seq x y z
N VAL A 1 -14.57 9.38 -2.18
CA VAL A 1 -15.93 9.81 -2.57
C VAL A 1 -16.88 9.85 -1.38
N ILE A 2 -17.13 8.74 -0.69
CA ILE A 2 -18.06 8.66 0.46
C ILE A 2 -17.69 9.64 1.59
N TYR A 3 -16.41 9.78 1.92
CA TYR A 3 -15.92 10.76 2.90
C TYR A 3 -16.35 12.18 2.55
N TYR A 4 -16.04 12.64 1.32
CA TYR A 4 -16.39 13.98 0.85
C TYR A 4 -17.90 14.20 0.79
N LEU A 5 -18.66 13.16 0.43
CA LEU A 5 -20.12 13.20 0.47
C LEU A 5 -20.61 13.42 1.91
N GLY A 6 -20.11 12.64 2.87
CA GLY A 6 -20.43 12.82 4.29
C GLY A 6 -20.09 14.22 4.82
N VAL A 7 -18.88 14.71 4.55
CA VAL A 7 -18.44 16.06 4.94
C VAL A 7 -19.30 17.15 4.30
N SER A 8 -19.69 16.98 3.03
CA SER A 8 -20.55 17.94 2.33
C SER A 8 -21.97 17.97 2.91
N LEU A 9 -22.53 16.83 3.33
CA LEU A 9 -23.83 16.74 4.00
C LEU A 9 -23.81 17.40 5.38
N VAL A 10 -22.73 17.23 6.15
CA VAL A 10 -22.55 17.91 7.43
C VAL A 10 -22.48 19.43 7.24
N HIS A 11 -21.70 19.91 6.27
CA HIS A 11 -21.64 21.33 5.94
C HIS A 11 -22.99 21.89 5.48
N LEU A 12 -23.72 21.14 4.65
CA LEU A 12 -25.05 21.52 4.18
C LEU A 12 -26.05 21.65 5.33
N ALA A 13 -26.02 20.72 6.29
CA ALA A 13 -26.88 20.78 7.47
C ALA A 13 -26.58 21.98 8.38
N LEU A 14 -25.29 22.33 8.53
CA LEU A 14 -24.84 23.44 9.37
C LEU A 14 -25.08 24.82 8.72
N TRP A 15 -24.78 24.98 7.42
CA TRP A 15 -25.02 26.24 6.70
C TRP A 15 -26.47 26.45 6.29
N GLY A 16 -27.20 25.38 5.96
CA GLY A 16 -28.64 25.43 5.67
C GLY A 16 -29.51 25.73 6.90
N GLY A 17 -28.94 25.70 8.11
CA GLY A 17 -29.65 26.02 9.35
C GLY A 17 -29.80 27.52 9.63
N ASN A 18 -29.03 28.37 8.97
CA ASN A 18 -29.02 29.81 9.23
C ASN A 18 -30.17 30.59 8.53
N SER A 19 -30.98 29.91 7.71
CA SER A 19 -31.94 30.58 6.80
C SER A 19 -33.41 30.54 7.23
N GLY A 20 -33.79 29.89 8.35
CA GLY A 20 -35.18 29.94 8.79
C GLY A 20 -35.54 28.92 9.86
N ARG A 21 -36.03 29.42 11.01
CA ARG A 21 -36.36 28.71 12.26
C ARG A 21 -37.46 27.63 12.16
N ARG A 22 -37.76 27.07 10.98
CA ARG A 22 -38.81 26.04 10.77
C ARG A 22 -38.27 24.66 10.36
N ASN A 23 -36.98 24.50 10.03
CA ASN A 23 -36.44 23.25 9.48
C ASN A 23 -35.46 22.49 10.40
N GLY A 24 -35.57 22.68 11.72
CA GLY A 24 -34.61 22.14 12.69
C GLY A 24 -34.49 20.61 12.72
N SER A 25 -35.58 19.87 12.46
CA SER A 25 -35.53 18.39 12.46
C SER A 25 -34.89 17.82 11.19
N GLY A 26 -35.19 18.39 10.01
CA GLY A 26 -34.62 17.94 8.74
C GLY A 26 -33.11 18.13 8.68
N ASN A 27 -32.61 19.28 9.15
CA ASN A 27 -31.18 19.54 9.20
C ASN A 27 -30.44 18.63 10.20
N ALA A 28 -31.06 18.30 11.34
CA ALA A 28 -30.46 17.38 12.31
C ALA A 28 -30.30 15.96 11.72
N ILE A 29 -31.28 15.49 10.95
CA ILE A 29 -31.23 14.18 10.26
C ILE A 29 -30.11 14.18 9.21
N ILE A 30 -30.00 15.24 8.39
CA ILE A 30 -28.96 15.35 7.36
C ILE A 30 -27.56 15.36 8.00
N ALA A 31 -27.38 16.07 9.11
CA ALA A 31 -26.11 16.07 9.86
C ALA A 31 -25.77 14.66 10.38
N ALA A 32 -26.73 13.95 10.96
CA ALA A 32 -26.52 12.60 11.48
C ALA A 32 -26.13 11.62 10.37
N VAL A 33 -26.79 11.69 9.21
CA VAL A 33 -26.45 10.88 8.03
C VAL A 33 -25.06 11.23 7.49
N GLY A 34 -24.69 12.52 7.46
CA GLY A 34 -23.37 12.96 7.06
C GLY A 34 -22.26 12.43 7.97
N ILE A 35 -22.46 12.50 9.30
CA ILE A 35 -21.53 11.94 10.29
C ILE A 35 -21.41 10.41 10.12
N ALA A 36 -22.54 9.71 9.97
CA ALA A 36 -22.53 8.27 9.73
C ALA A 36 -21.75 7.91 8.45
N ALA A 37 -21.93 8.66 7.36
CA ALA A 37 -21.18 8.45 6.13
C ALA A 37 -19.66 8.66 6.30
N VAL A 38 -19.23 9.64 7.10
CA VAL A 38 -17.82 9.84 7.44
C VAL A 38 -17.27 8.64 8.22
N ILE A 39 -17.99 8.17 9.24
CA ILE A 39 -17.59 6.99 10.03
C ILE A 39 -17.47 5.75 9.14
N VAL A 40 -18.47 5.49 8.30
CA VAL A 40 -18.46 4.37 7.36
C VAL A 40 -17.28 4.48 6.38
N SER A 41 -16.97 5.68 5.90
CA SER A 41 -15.83 5.88 4.99
C SER A 41 -14.49 5.51 5.64
N PHE A 42 -14.33 5.78 6.93
CA PHE A 42 -13.14 5.41 7.69
C PHE A 42 -13.01 3.90 7.85
N VAL A 43 -14.11 3.21 8.19
CA VAL A 43 -14.15 1.74 8.27
C VAL A 43 -13.80 1.11 6.93
N LEU A 44 -14.39 1.60 5.84
CA LEU A 44 -14.07 1.13 4.49
C LEU A 44 -12.61 1.35 4.13
N GLN A 45 -12.00 2.46 4.56
CA GLN A 45 -10.59 2.73 4.29
C GLN A 45 -9.66 1.72 4.98
N ILE A 46 -9.94 1.38 6.25
CA ILE A 46 -9.21 0.32 6.97
C ILE A 46 -9.38 -1.03 6.27
N LEU A 47 -10.60 -1.32 5.80
CA LEU A 47 -10.89 -2.57 5.09
C LEU A 47 -10.12 -2.66 3.77
N ILE A 48 -10.08 -1.58 2.99
CA ILE A 48 -9.32 -1.50 1.73
C ILE A 48 -7.82 -1.71 1.99
N LEU A 49 -7.26 -1.06 3.01
CA LEU A 49 -5.85 -1.26 3.40
C LEU A 49 -5.57 -2.72 3.76
N THR A 50 -6.50 -3.36 4.47
CA THR A 50 -6.38 -4.76 4.86
C THR A 50 -6.44 -5.69 3.66
N PHE A 51 -7.39 -5.49 2.73
CA PHE A 51 -7.46 -6.27 1.50
C PHE A 51 -6.26 -6.06 0.58
N SER A 52 -5.72 -4.83 0.51
CA SER A 52 -4.50 -4.54 -0.22
C SER A 52 -3.35 -5.40 0.29
N ARG A 53 -3.15 -5.45 1.62
CA ARG A 53 -2.13 -6.31 2.24
C ARG A 53 -2.37 -7.79 2.02
N LEU A 54 -3.62 -8.26 2.15
CA LEU A 54 -3.97 -9.67 1.91
C LEU A 54 -3.63 -10.11 0.49
N ARG A 55 -3.92 -9.27 -0.50
CA ARG A 55 -3.59 -9.53 -1.90
C ARG A 55 -2.08 -9.70 -2.11
N GLU A 56 -1.25 -8.91 -1.46
CA GLU A 56 0.22 -9.05 -1.56
C GLU A 56 0.72 -10.39 -1.01
N TYR A 57 0.19 -10.83 0.14
CA TYR A 57 0.55 -12.15 0.70
C TYR A 57 0.10 -13.30 -0.19
N TYR A 58 -1.05 -13.17 -0.84
CA TYR A 58 -1.52 -14.18 -1.80
C TYR A 58 -0.62 -14.21 -3.04
N ALA A 59 -0.23 -13.05 -3.58
CA ALA A 59 0.70 -12.96 -4.70
C ALA A 59 2.08 -13.53 -4.34
N ASP A 60 2.57 -13.29 -3.12
CA ASP A 60 3.82 -13.88 -2.61
C ASP A 60 3.75 -15.39 -2.50
N LEU A 61 2.62 -15.93 -2.02
CA LEU A 61 2.38 -17.35 -1.90
C LEU A 61 2.35 -18.03 -3.28
N GLU A 62 1.55 -17.51 -4.21
CA GLU A 62 1.44 -18.06 -5.55
C GLU A 62 2.75 -17.92 -6.34
N GLY A 63 3.46 -16.79 -6.17
CA GLY A 63 4.80 -16.59 -6.74
C GLY A 63 5.81 -17.60 -6.20
N ALA A 64 5.80 -17.86 -4.88
CA ALA A 64 6.65 -18.87 -4.27
C ALA A 64 6.28 -20.31 -4.69
N ARG A 65 4.99 -20.60 -4.91
CA ARG A 65 4.54 -21.90 -5.45
C ARG A 65 5.01 -22.11 -6.90
N ALA A 66 4.97 -21.06 -7.72
CA ALA A 66 5.32 -21.16 -9.13
C ALA A 66 6.84 -21.18 -9.38
N ALA A 67 7.60 -20.32 -8.70
CA ALA A 67 9.04 -20.13 -8.94
C ALA A 67 9.95 -20.75 -7.86
N GLY A 68 9.38 -21.18 -6.73
CA GLY A 68 10.10 -21.62 -5.55
C GLY A 68 10.38 -20.48 -4.56
N ARG A 69 10.39 -20.83 -3.27
CA ARG A 69 10.59 -19.89 -2.16
C ARG A 69 11.86 -19.05 -2.28
N SER A 70 13.00 -19.69 -2.57
CA SER A 70 14.30 -19.02 -2.65
C SER A 70 14.38 -18.02 -3.80
N ALA A 71 13.79 -18.34 -4.94
CA ALA A 71 13.73 -17.46 -6.10
C ALA A 71 12.86 -16.23 -5.81
N MET A 72 11.71 -16.42 -5.16
CA MET A 72 10.81 -15.33 -4.78
C MET A 72 11.45 -14.40 -3.73
N GLN A 73 12.12 -14.96 -2.72
CA GLN A 73 12.87 -14.18 -1.72
C GLN A 73 14.01 -13.38 -2.37
N ALA A 74 14.77 -13.99 -3.28
CA ALA A 74 15.85 -13.32 -4.00
C ALA A 74 15.32 -12.19 -4.91
N ALA A 75 14.20 -12.41 -5.61
CA ALA A 75 13.55 -11.39 -6.43
C ALA A 75 13.08 -10.20 -5.59
N LEU A 76 12.40 -10.46 -4.47
CA LEU A 76 11.90 -9.41 -3.58
C LEU A 76 13.05 -8.59 -2.96
N ALA A 77 14.10 -9.27 -2.51
CA ALA A 77 15.30 -8.62 -1.99
C ALA A 77 16.03 -7.82 -3.09
N LYS A 78 16.09 -8.31 -4.34
CA LYS A 78 16.67 -7.57 -5.46
C LYS A 78 15.92 -6.26 -5.70
N ILE A 79 14.59 -6.33 -5.75
CA ILE A 79 13.73 -5.14 -5.93
C ILE A 79 13.93 -4.16 -4.76
N HIS A 80 14.02 -4.64 -3.52
CA HIS A 80 14.21 -3.79 -2.35
C HIS A 80 15.57 -3.07 -2.35
N ILE A 81 16.65 -3.80 -2.65
CA ILE A 81 18.00 -3.22 -2.74
C ILE A 81 18.04 -2.19 -3.87
N PHE A 82 17.45 -2.53 -5.01
CA PHE A 82 17.36 -1.63 -6.15
C PHE A 82 16.61 -0.35 -5.80
N TYR A 83 15.44 -0.45 -5.18
CA TYR A 83 14.63 0.70 -4.79
C TYR A 83 15.35 1.61 -3.79
N ARG A 84 16.02 1.01 -2.80
CA ARG A 84 16.76 1.72 -1.76
C ARG A 84 18.05 2.38 -2.28
N ARG A 85 18.75 1.73 -3.22
CA ARG A 85 19.95 2.29 -3.85
C ARG A 85 19.64 3.45 -4.80
N ASN A 86 18.43 3.44 -5.37
CA ASN A 86 18.02 4.36 -6.43
C ASN A 86 17.01 5.41 -5.94
N GLU A 87 16.98 5.73 -4.64
CA GLU A 87 16.10 6.78 -4.09
C GLU A 87 16.31 8.14 -4.80
N ASP A 88 17.53 8.40 -5.30
CA ASP A 88 17.88 9.60 -6.08
C ASP A 88 17.46 9.54 -7.56
N ILE A 89 17.42 8.35 -8.19
CA ILE A 89 16.96 8.17 -9.60
C ILE A 89 15.43 8.31 -9.70
N HIS A 90 14.74 8.22 -8.57
CA HIS A 90 13.29 8.37 -8.50
C HIS A 90 12.80 9.77 -8.89
N GLN A 91 13.64 10.81 -8.85
CA GLN A 91 13.27 12.16 -9.28
C GLN A 91 13.41 12.37 -10.79
N SER A 92 14.32 11.69 -11.48
CA SER A 92 14.56 11.87 -12.93
C SER A 92 13.68 10.99 -13.83
N VAL A 93 13.10 9.90 -13.29
CA VAL A 93 12.29 8.93 -14.08
C VAL A 93 10.77 9.05 -13.81
N LYS A 94 10.35 9.93 -12.87
CA LYS A 94 8.93 10.11 -12.52
C LYS A 94 8.03 10.59 -13.67
N ASP A 95 8.58 11.31 -14.65
CA ASP A 95 7.80 11.92 -15.74
C ASP A 95 7.82 11.17 -17.08
N SER A 96 8.51 10.03 -17.18
CA SER A 96 8.69 9.33 -18.48
C SER A 96 7.68 8.20 -18.70
N LYS A 97 7.06 8.16 -19.90
CA LYS A 97 6.18 7.07 -20.39
C LYS A 97 6.82 5.68 -20.31
N MET A 98 8.15 5.61 -20.29
CA MET A 98 8.95 4.39 -20.13
C MET A 98 8.73 3.68 -18.78
N ARG A 99 8.32 4.43 -17.74
CA ARG A 99 7.96 3.87 -16.43
C ARG A 99 6.65 3.09 -16.47
N ALA A 100 5.65 3.60 -17.18
CA ALA A 100 4.35 2.93 -17.32
C ALA A 100 4.49 1.58 -18.04
N LEU A 101 5.49 1.45 -18.91
CA LEU A 101 5.80 0.23 -19.66
C LEU A 101 6.86 -0.66 -18.99
N PHE A 102 7.30 -0.34 -17.76
CA PHE A 102 8.35 -1.07 -17.03
C PHE A 102 9.70 -1.20 -17.79
N ILE A 103 9.94 -0.44 -18.86
CA ILE A 103 11.12 -0.61 -19.72
C ILE A 103 12.41 -0.32 -18.95
N TYR A 104 12.36 0.62 -17.99
CA TYR A 104 13.46 0.91 -17.07
C TYR A 104 13.95 -0.33 -16.31
N ALA A 105 13.04 -1.21 -15.87
CA ALA A 105 13.41 -2.42 -15.17
C ALA A 105 14.14 -3.41 -16.10
N LEU A 106 13.85 -3.38 -17.41
CA LEU A 106 14.52 -4.20 -18.41
C LEU A 106 15.91 -3.63 -18.76
N THR A 107 16.03 -2.33 -18.99
CA THR A 107 17.34 -1.70 -19.27
C THR A 107 18.29 -1.83 -18.09
N ASP A 108 17.81 -1.70 -16.87
CA ASP A 108 18.65 -1.87 -15.68
C ASP A 108 18.99 -3.36 -15.43
N ALA A 109 18.05 -4.28 -15.67
CA ALA A 109 18.32 -5.71 -15.62
C ALA A 109 19.36 -6.16 -16.68
N VAL A 110 19.42 -5.47 -17.83
CA VAL A 110 20.44 -5.71 -18.87
C VAL A 110 21.78 -5.05 -18.50
N ALA A 111 21.76 -3.90 -17.82
CA ALA A 111 22.97 -3.19 -17.40
C ALA A 111 23.69 -3.89 -16.22
N GLU A 112 22.94 -4.49 -15.29
CA GLU A 112 23.49 -5.28 -14.18
C GLU A 112 22.95 -6.74 -14.20
N PRO A 113 23.46 -7.59 -15.11
CA PRO A 113 22.94 -8.95 -15.32
C PRO A 113 23.08 -9.87 -14.09
N PHE A 114 23.88 -9.51 -13.09
CA PHE A 114 24.22 -10.39 -11.97
C PHE A 114 24.32 -9.69 -10.60
N TYR A 115 23.37 -8.84 -10.21
CA TYR A 115 23.17 -8.62 -8.77
C TYR A 115 22.57 -9.91 -8.16
N ARG A 116 23.44 -10.89 -7.91
CA ARG A 116 23.08 -12.14 -7.23
C ARG A 116 22.87 -11.81 -5.76
N VAL A 117 21.61 -11.62 -5.40
CA VAL A 117 21.22 -11.49 -4.00
C VAL A 117 21.61 -12.78 -3.29
N SER A 118 22.55 -12.68 -2.35
CA SER A 118 22.97 -13.82 -1.53
C SER A 118 21.96 -14.06 -0.40
N ARG A 119 21.95 -15.26 0.18
CA ARG A 119 21.15 -15.55 1.38
C ARG A 119 21.47 -14.59 2.53
N ALA A 120 22.73 -14.18 2.65
CA ALA A 120 23.15 -13.19 3.65
C ALA A 120 22.50 -11.81 3.45
N ASP A 121 22.25 -11.39 2.20
CA ASP A 121 21.56 -10.12 1.92
C ASP A 121 20.08 -10.19 2.28
N ILE A 122 19.44 -11.33 1.97
CA ILE A 122 18.03 -11.59 2.34
C ILE A 122 17.89 -11.55 3.85
N GLU A 123 18.77 -12.23 4.58
CA GLU A 123 18.75 -12.27 6.04
C GLU A 123 19.00 -10.88 6.66
N ARG A 124 19.92 -10.10 6.09
CA ARG A 124 20.16 -8.71 6.50
C ARG A 124 18.90 -7.86 6.35
N ILE A 125 18.19 -7.96 5.23
CA ILE A 125 16.94 -7.22 5.00
C ILE A 125 15.86 -7.72 5.95
N MET A 126 15.76 -9.02 6.16
CA MET A 126 14.78 -9.63 7.05
C MET A 126 14.94 -9.22 8.52
N ARG A 127 16.18 -8.97 8.95
CA ARG A 127 16.52 -8.44 10.28
C ARG A 127 16.35 -6.93 10.39
N SER A 128 16.14 -6.21 9.29
CA SER A 128 15.97 -4.76 9.35
C SER A 128 14.67 -4.40 10.07
N GLU A 129 14.77 -3.43 10.98
CA GLU A 129 13.62 -2.90 11.72
C GLU A 129 12.79 -2.00 10.81
N TYR A 130 11.49 -2.01 11.05
CA TYR A 130 10.54 -1.13 10.38
C TYR A 130 9.58 -0.58 11.44
N SER A 131 9.08 0.65 11.23
CA SER A 131 8.17 1.29 12.19
C SER A 131 6.78 0.63 12.13
N PRO A 132 6.24 0.11 13.26
CA PRO A 132 4.90 -0.48 13.28
C PRO A 132 3.78 0.50 12.92
N ILE A 133 3.99 1.79 13.24
CA ILE A 133 3.01 2.85 12.96
C ILE A 133 2.98 3.16 11.46
N GLU A 134 4.16 3.18 10.84
CA GLU A 134 4.30 3.35 9.39
C GLU A 134 3.72 2.15 8.63
N GLU A 135 3.86 0.93 9.16
CA GLU A 135 3.22 -0.28 8.60
C GLU A 135 1.69 -0.14 8.51
N ILE A 136 1.05 0.40 9.56
CA ILE A 136 -0.41 0.50 9.61
C ILE A 136 -0.94 1.38 8.48
N LEU A 137 -0.23 2.47 8.17
CA LEU A 137 -0.57 3.45 7.14
C LEU A 137 -0.08 3.07 5.74
N ALA A 138 0.86 2.13 5.63
CA ALA A 138 1.36 1.65 4.36
C ALA A 138 0.33 0.78 3.61
N THR A 139 0.20 1.00 2.30
CA THR A 139 -0.67 0.21 1.41
C THR A 139 -0.15 -1.20 1.14
N HIS A 140 1.15 -1.42 1.35
CA HIS A 140 1.83 -2.69 1.18
C HIS A 140 2.54 -3.09 2.48
N PRO A 141 2.59 -4.40 2.81
CA PRO A 141 3.36 -4.85 3.96
C PRO A 141 4.86 -4.61 3.70
N PRO A 142 5.64 -4.26 4.74
CA PRO A 142 7.06 -3.97 4.59
C PRO A 142 7.81 -5.20 4.10
N ILE A 143 8.84 -4.99 3.26
CA ILE A 143 9.62 -6.07 2.64
C ILE A 143 10.18 -7.07 3.67
N PRO A 144 10.74 -6.65 4.82
CA PRO A 144 11.20 -7.58 5.85
C PRO A 144 10.10 -8.55 6.31
N LYS A 145 8.86 -8.06 6.48
CA LYS A 145 7.72 -8.89 6.90
C LYS A 145 7.31 -9.90 5.81
N ARG A 146 7.36 -9.49 4.54
CA ARG A 146 7.12 -10.38 3.39
C ARG A 146 8.18 -11.47 3.28
N LEU A 147 9.46 -11.13 3.48
CA LEU A 147 10.56 -12.11 3.47
C LEU A 147 10.42 -13.15 4.60
N ARG A 148 10.04 -12.70 5.81
CA ARG A 148 9.72 -13.60 6.95
C ARG A 148 8.51 -14.48 6.66
N PHE A 149 7.46 -13.91 6.05
CA PHE A 149 6.29 -14.69 5.63
C PHE A 149 6.71 -15.80 4.66
N LEU A 150 7.52 -15.48 3.65
CA LEU A 150 8.04 -16.48 2.72
C LEU A 150 8.92 -17.52 3.41
N GLU A 151 9.78 -17.13 4.35
CA GLU A 151 10.63 -18.06 5.10
C GLU A 151 9.81 -19.09 5.90
N ASN A 152 8.69 -18.64 6.49
CA ASN A 152 7.78 -19.50 7.24
C ASN A 152 6.97 -20.47 6.37
N LEU A 153 6.97 -20.30 5.04
CA LEU A 153 6.39 -21.27 4.10
C LEU A 153 7.36 -22.44 3.93
N THR A 154 7.39 -23.34 4.91
CA THR A 154 8.26 -24.52 4.91
C THR A 154 7.68 -25.71 4.16
N TRP A 155 6.38 -25.69 3.84
CA TRP A 155 5.63 -26.76 3.19
C TRP A 155 5.46 -26.59 1.66
N ILE A 156 6.19 -25.65 1.06
CA ILE A 156 6.25 -25.36 -0.38
C ILE A 156 7.72 -25.40 -0.78
#